data_AF-X0WT64-F1
#
_entry.id   AF-X0WT64-F1
#
_cell.length_a   1.000
_cell.length_b   1.000
_cell.length_c   1.000
_cell.angle_alpha   90.00
_cell.angle_beta   90.00
_cell.angle_gamma   90.00
#
_symmetry.space_group_name_H-M   'P 1'
#
loop_
_entity.id
_entity.type
_entity.pdbx_description
1 polymer ?
#
loop_
_entity_poly.entity_id
_entity_poly.type
_entity_poly.pdbx_seq_one_letter_code
_entity_poly.pdbx_strand_id
1 'polypeptide(L)'
;TVDLTNVKITVVKLSGKPEYIAEDPTKVVTIYAYLEIEITADDKYVADDDIESLKIRFKVEQTWMKENNIDNETIVLMKYHNNEWQKLPTTVIFEDAVYVYFESETTGFSTFAIAVGEGKEPTEELETLGLPLLIIIGAIIAVIIIIIIIILYKKGYINIR
;
A
#
# COMPACT_ATOMS: atom_id res chain seq x y z
N THR A 1 -0.72 -10.34 35.01
CA THR A 1 -1.71 -9.54 34.29
C THR A 1 -2.11 -8.37 35.16
N VAL A 2 -1.93 -7.15 34.68
CA VAL A 2 -2.42 -5.94 35.36
C VAL A 2 -3.88 -5.79 34.95
N ASP A 3 -4.79 -5.80 35.92
CA ASP A 3 -6.20 -5.52 35.65
C ASP A 3 -6.37 -4.01 35.49
N LEU A 4 -6.74 -3.55 34.29
CA LEU A 4 -6.98 -2.14 34.01
C LEU A 4 -8.42 -1.76 34.38
N THR A 5 -8.58 -0.65 35.11
CA THR A 5 -9.88 -0.05 35.43
C THR A 5 -10.10 1.27 34.69
N ASN A 6 -11.37 1.64 34.47
CA ASN A 6 -11.76 2.89 33.82
C ASN A 6 -11.11 3.11 32.43
N VAL A 7 -11.03 2.04 31.62
CA VAL A 7 -10.44 2.09 30.29
C VAL A 7 -11.27 2.98 29.35
N LYS A 8 -10.62 3.93 28.70
CA LYS A 8 -11.19 4.84 27.70
C LYS A 8 -10.40 4.74 26.41
N ILE A 9 -11.12 4.60 25.29
CA ILE A 9 -10.57 4.55 23.94
C ILE A 9 -10.99 5.83 23.21
N THR A 10 -10.03 6.57 22.69
CA THR A 10 -10.27 7.74 21.85
C THR A 10 -9.80 7.42 20.44
N VAL A 11 -10.65 7.66 19.44
CA VAL A 11 -10.31 7.52 18.02
C VAL A 11 -10.56 8.85 17.32
N VAL A 12 -9.53 9.41 16.71
CA VAL A 12 -9.60 10.67 15.96
C VAL A 12 -9.23 10.40 14.51
N LYS A 13 -10.14 10.72 13.59
CA LYS A 13 -9.81 10.79 12.16
C LYS A 13 -9.13 12.13 11.90
N LEU A 14 -7.91 12.07 11.39
CA LEU A 14 -7.12 13.26 11.11
C LEU A 14 -7.44 13.79 9.70
N SER A 15 -7.36 15.10 9.52
CA SER A 15 -7.56 15.75 8.21
C SER A 15 -6.38 15.56 7.26
N GLY A 16 -5.25 15.03 7.75
CA GLY A 16 -4.03 14.80 7.00
C GLY A 16 -2.95 14.17 7.87
N LYS A 17 -1.74 14.02 7.31
CA LYS A 17 -0.58 13.49 8.02
C LYS A 17 -0.23 14.41 9.20
N PRO A 18 0.02 13.89 10.42
CA PRO A 18 0.53 14.71 11.51
C PRO A 18 1.87 15.39 11.16
N GLU A 19 2.08 16.58 11.72
CA GLU A 19 3.28 17.38 11.48
C GLU A 19 4.55 16.75 12.08
N TYR A 20 4.42 15.99 13.17
CA TYR A 20 5.54 15.35 13.86
C TYR A 20 6.11 14.11 13.14
N ILE A 21 5.44 13.62 12.09
CA ILE A 21 5.91 12.49 11.28
C ILE A 21 6.78 13.07 10.14
N ALA A 22 8.10 12.99 10.28
CA ALA A 22 9.06 13.52 9.31
C ALA A 22 9.14 12.61 8.05
N GLU A 23 8.61 13.11 6.93
CA GLU A 23 8.57 12.52 5.57
C GLU A 23 8.13 11.06 5.42
N ASP A 24 7.69 10.71 4.22
CA ASP A 24 6.97 9.47 3.89
C ASP A 24 7.96 8.35 3.51
N PRO A 25 8.23 7.34 4.35
CA PRO A 25 9.18 6.25 4.05
C PRO A 25 8.65 5.25 3.00
N THR A 26 7.61 5.58 2.24
CA THR A 26 7.03 4.68 1.25
C THR A 26 6.95 5.36 -0.12
N LYS A 27 7.56 4.74 -1.12
CA LYS A 27 7.82 5.33 -2.43
C LYS A 27 6.58 5.67 -3.24
N VAL A 28 5.42 5.09 -2.95
CA VAL A 28 4.09 5.56 -3.37
C VAL A 28 3.08 4.96 -2.38
N VAL A 29 2.41 5.78 -1.58
CA VAL A 29 1.21 5.34 -0.83
C VAL A 29 0.06 6.26 -1.14
N THR A 30 -0.96 5.72 -1.79
CA THR A 30 -2.26 6.37 -1.82
C THR A 30 -2.89 6.19 -0.43
N ILE A 31 -3.02 7.28 0.32
CA ILE A 31 -3.58 7.28 1.67
C ILE A 31 -5.07 7.60 1.61
N TYR A 32 -5.88 6.76 2.25
CA TYR A 32 -7.32 7.00 2.41
C TYR A 32 -7.61 7.88 3.62
N ALA A 33 -6.98 7.59 4.76
CA ALA A 33 -7.16 8.34 5.99
C ALA A 33 -6.03 8.10 6.98
N TYR A 34 -5.75 9.12 7.80
CA TYR A 34 -4.95 8.97 9.01
C TYR A 34 -5.87 8.89 10.23
N LEU A 35 -5.49 8.06 11.18
CA LEU A 35 -6.20 7.85 12.44
C LEU A 35 -5.22 8.02 13.58
N GLU A 36 -5.68 8.59 14.68
CA GLU A 36 -4.98 8.55 15.96
C GLU A 36 -5.86 7.79 16.94
N ILE A 37 -5.30 6.73 17.54
CA ILE A 37 -6.00 5.94 18.53
C ILE A 37 -5.19 6.01 19.81
N GLU A 38 -5.84 6.37 20.90
CA GLU A 38 -5.24 6.43 22.24
C GLU A 38 -6.08 5.60 23.21
N ILE A 39 -5.41 4.90 24.13
CA ILE A 39 -6.05 4.30 25.30
C ILE A 39 -5.49 4.89 26.57
N THR A 40 -6.42 5.18 27.47
CA THR A 40 -6.13 5.55 28.85
C THR A 40 -6.85 4.63 29.83
N ALA A 41 -6.25 4.37 30.98
CA ALA A 41 -6.85 3.69 32.12
C ALA A 41 -6.53 4.52 33.37
N ASP A 42 -7.55 4.81 34.18
CA ASP A 42 -7.42 5.72 35.35
C ASP A 42 -6.69 7.03 35.01
N ASP A 43 -7.06 7.62 33.87
CA ASP A 43 -6.51 8.85 33.28
C ASP A 43 -5.00 8.82 32.98
N LYS A 44 -4.42 7.62 32.84
CA LYS A 44 -3.03 7.41 32.40
C LYS A 44 -2.97 6.64 31.09
N TYR A 45 -1.96 6.95 30.26
CA TYR A 45 -1.69 6.17 29.06
C TYR A 45 -1.38 4.71 29.39
N VAL A 46 -1.99 3.81 28.62
CA VAL A 46 -1.67 2.38 28.67
C VAL A 46 -0.51 2.13 27.72
N ALA A 47 0.56 1.48 28.21
CA ALA A 47 1.71 1.16 27.38
C ALA A 47 1.38 0.01 26.42
N ASP A 48 2.04 -0.03 25.26
CA ASP A 48 1.92 -1.12 24.29
C ASP A 48 2.21 -2.49 24.93
N ASP A 49 3.19 -2.58 25.83
CA ASP A 49 3.56 -3.81 26.54
C ASP A 49 2.44 -4.37 27.46
N ASP A 50 1.47 -3.53 27.84
CA ASP A 50 0.33 -3.94 28.66
C ASP A 50 -0.84 -4.50 27.81
N ILE A 51 -0.67 -4.55 26.48
CA ILE A 51 -1.69 -4.94 25.52
C ILE A 51 -1.27 -6.20 24.80
N GLU A 52 -1.99 -7.30 25.06
CA GLU A 52 -1.73 -8.58 24.40
C GLU A 52 -2.11 -8.57 22.91
N SER A 53 -3.29 -8.05 22.57
CA SER A 53 -3.78 -7.96 21.19
C SER A 53 -4.96 -7.00 21.07
N LEU A 54 -5.04 -6.30 19.95
CA LEU A 54 -6.14 -5.44 19.56
C LEU A 54 -6.54 -5.74 18.12
N LYS A 55 -7.84 -5.76 17.87
CA LYS A 55 -8.41 -5.81 16.53
C LYS A 55 -8.95 -4.44 16.15
N ILE A 56 -8.41 -3.85 15.09
CA ILE A 56 -8.90 -2.61 14.50
C ILE A 56 -9.74 -2.97 13.29
N ARG A 57 -11.03 -2.63 13.33
CA ARG A 57 -11.93 -2.73 12.19
C ARG A 57 -12.15 -1.36 11.56
N PHE A 58 -11.96 -1.29 10.26
CA PHE A 58 -12.15 -0.06 9.50
C PHE A 58 -12.84 -0.37 8.17
N LYS A 59 -13.29 0.68 7.49
CA LYS A 59 -13.96 0.54 6.21
C LYS A 59 -13.49 1.59 5.21
N VAL A 60 -13.44 1.21 3.95
CA VAL A 60 -13.04 2.06 2.83
C VAL A 60 -14.18 2.14 1.82
N GLU A 61 -14.42 3.34 1.30
CA GLU A 61 -15.46 3.55 0.29
C GLU A 61 -15.11 2.86 -1.03
N GLN A 62 -16.04 2.08 -1.56
CA GLN A 62 -15.87 1.41 -2.85
C GLN A 62 -15.72 2.39 -4.00
N THR A 63 -16.39 3.54 -3.94
CA THR A 63 -16.24 4.62 -4.93
C THR A 63 -14.81 5.12 -4.97
N TRP A 64 -14.23 5.43 -3.80
CA TRP A 64 -12.84 5.85 -3.69
C TRP A 64 -11.87 4.80 -4.24
N MET A 65 -12.06 3.51 -3.93
CA MET A 65 -11.22 2.44 -4.46
C MET A 65 -11.31 2.35 -5.99
N LYS A 66 -12.54 2.41 -6.55
CA LYS A 66 -12.76 2.37 -8.00
C LYS A 66 -12.14 3.57 -8.72
N GLU A 67 -12.32 4.78 -8.18
CA GLU A 67 -11.78 6.01 -8.75
C GLU A 67 -10.25 6.02 -8.77
N ASN A 68 -9.61 5.34 -7.82
CA ASN A 68 -8.16 5.25 -7.71
C ASN A 68 -7.58 3.94 -8.29
N ASN A 69 -8.39 3.09 -8.93
CA ASN A 69 -7.99 1.77 -9.47
C ASN A 69 -7.32 0.86 -8.43
N ILE A 70 -7.88 0.82 -7.22
CA ILE A 70 -7.36 0.07 -6.08
C ILE A 70 -8.11 -1.26 -5.94
N ASP A 71 -7.35 -2.35 -5.83
CA ASP A 71 -7.86 -3.66 -5.45
C ASP A 71 -8.01 -3.73 -3.92
N ASN A 72 -9.11 -4.30 -3.41
CA ASN A 72 -9.36 -4.42 -1.97
C ASN A 72 -8.22 -5.18 -1.25
N GLU A 73 -7.57 -6.15 -1.91
CA GLU A 73 -6.47 -6.95 -1.35
C GLU A 73 -5.20 -6.12 -1.11
N THR A 74 -5.10 -4.94 -1.73
CA THR A 74 -3.96 -4.02 -1.56
C THR A 74 -4.15 -3.04 -0.40
N ILE A 75 -5.35 -2.98 0.19
CA ILE A 75 -5.60 -2.11 1.34
C ILE A 75 -4.95 -2.69 2.60
N VAL A 76 -4.18 -1.84 3.28
CA VAL A 76 -3.51 -2.18 4.53
C VAL A 76 -3.73 -1.10 5.58
N LEU A 77 -3.73 -1.51 6.84
CA LEU A 77 -3.53 -0.59 7.96
C LEU A 77 -2.04 -0.51 8.28
N MET A 78 -1.50 0.70 8.36
CA MET A 78 -0.12 0.95 8.78
C MET A 78 -0.12 1.54 10.19
N LYS A 79 0.80 1.10 11.05
CA LYS A 79 1.07 1.68 12.37
C LYS A 79 2.37 2.49 12.30
N TYR A 80 2.36 3.72 12.78
CA TYR A 80 3.60 4.47 12.97
C TYR A 80 4.26 4.06 14.29
N HIS A 81 5.51 3.64 14.29
CA HIS A 81 6.22 3.26 15.50
C HIS A 81 7.72 3.35 15.29
N ASN A 82 8.48 3.79 16.30
CA ASN A 82 9.94 3.97 16.22
C ASN A 82 10.39 4.76 14.97
N ASN A 83 9.67 5.84 14.66
CA ASN A 83 9.89 6.72 13.52
C ASN A 83 9.67 6.08 12.13
N GLU A 84 9.02 4.91 12.07
CA GLU A 84 8.78 4.18 10.82
C GLU A 84 7.32 3.76 10.68
N TRP A 85 6.85 3.61 9.44
CA TRP A 85 5.54 3.02 9.16
C TRP A 85 5.66 1.50 8.99
N GLN A 86 4.88 0.77 9.76
CA GLN A 86 4.85 -0.69 9.76
C GLN A 86 3.51 -1.17 9.23
N LYS A 87 3.51 -2.00 8.17
CA LYS A 87 2.29 -2.62 7.64
C LYS A 87 1.78 -3.65 8.64
N LEU A 88 0.50 -3.59 8.97
CA LEU A 88 -0.18 -4.59 9.79
C LEU A 88 -0.84 -5.64 8.91
N PRO A 89 -0.88 -6.92 9.33
CA PRO A 89 -1.72 -7.92 8.71
C PRO A 89 -3.16 -7.40 8.62
N THR A 90 -3.71 -7.35 7.41
CA THR A 90 -5.02 -6.77 7.13
C THR A 90 -5.80 -7.76 6.29
N THR A 91 -7.06 -7.98 6.65
CA THR A 91 -7.95 -8.92 5.95
C THR A 91 -9.27 -8.25 5.61
N VAL A 92 -9.81 -8.55 4.43
CA VAL A 92 -11.20 -8.21 4.09
C VAL A 92 -12.11 -9.15 4.89
N ILE A 93 -13.07 -8.58 5.63
CA ILE A 93 -14.01 -9.36 6.44
C ILE A 93 -15.43 -9.33 5.87
N PHE A 94 -15.80 -8.28 5.15
CA PHE A 94 -17.14 -8.11 4.60
C PHE A 94 -17.16 -7.00 3.53
N GLU A 95 -18.12 -7.07 2.60
CA GLU A 95 -18.37 -6.06 1.59
C GLU A 95 -19.87 -5.81 1.45
N ASP A 96 -20.26 -4.55 1.35
CA ASP A 96 -21.64 -4.16 1.01
C ASP A 96 -21.67 -3.41 -0.33
N ALA A 97 -22.65 -2.52 -0.56
CA ALA A 97 -22.74 -1.73 -1.80
C ALA A 97 -21.93 -0.42 -1.77
N VAL A 98 -21.49 0.02 -0.58
CA VAL A 98 -20.88 1.32 -0.32
C VAL A 98 -19.45 1.16 0.19
N TYR A 99 -19.19 0.15 1.01
CA TYR A 99 -17.93 -0.04 1.72
C TYR A 99 -17.37 -1.46 1.57
N VAL A 100 -16.05 -1.56 1.69
CA VAL A 100 -15.33 -2.80 2.04
C VAL A 100 -14.85 -2.65 3.48
N TYR A 101 -15.03 -3.69 4.28
CA TYR A 101 -14.68 -3.72 5.69
C TYR A 101 -13.46 -4.61 5.90
N PHE A 102 -12.53 -4.10 6.70
CA PHE A 102 -11.24 -4.70 6.97
C PHE A 102 -11.04 -4.93 8.47
N GLU A 103 -10.24 -5.93 8.82
CA GLU A 103 -9.74 -6.16 10.17
C GLU A 103 -8.21 -6.29 10.16
N SER A 104 -7.56 -5.61 11.09
CA SER A 104 -6.12 -5.72 11.34
C SER A 104 -5.83 -5.97 12.82
N GLU A 105 -4.77 -6.73 13.10
CA GLU A 105 -4.31 -7.00 14.47
C GLU A 105 -3.08 -6.15 14.81
N THR A 106 -3.02 -5.65 16.04
CA THR A 106 -1.89 -4.88 16.55
C THR A 106 -1.73 -5.06 18.06
N THR A 107 -0.51 -4.89 18.57
CA THR A 107 -0.17 -5.01 20.00
C THR A 107 -0.02 -3.64 20.67
N GLY A 108 -0.66 -2.59 20.13
CA GLY A 108 -0.52 -1.27 20.71
C GLY A 108 -1.18 -0.14 19.95
N PHE A 109 -1.16 1.04 20.52
CA PHE A 109 -1.80 2.24 19.99
C PHE A 109 -0.78 3.17 19.35
N SER A 110 -1.22 3.94 18.36
CA SER A 110 -0.37 4.93 17.68
C SER A 110 -1.21 5.79 16.73
N THR A 111 -0.51 6.60 15.94
CA THR A 111 -0.98 7.03 14.63
C THR A 111 -1.02 5.84 13.67
N PHE A 112 -2.15 5.70 13.01
CA PHE A 112 -2.37 4.73 11.94
C PHE A 112 -2.67 5.43 10.62
N ALA A 113 -2.44 4.72 9.52
CA ALA A 113 -2.85 5.14 8.20
C ALA A 113 -3.57 3.99 7.50
N ILE A 114 -4.72 4.27 6.90
CA ILE A 114 -5.37 3.37 5.94
C ILE A 114 -4.78 3.71 4.58
N ALA A 115 -4.12 2.73 3.98
CA ALA A 115 -3.20 2.93 2.88
C ALA A 115 -3.39 1.87 1.80
N VAL A 116 -2.99 2.19 0.57
CA VAL A 116 -2.69 1.19 -0.44
C VAL A 116 -1.28 0.70 -0.17
N GLY A 117 -1.15 -0.51 0.36
CA GLY A 117 0.14 -1.16 0.40
C GLY A 117 0.64 -1.34 -1.02
N GLU A 118 1.94 -1.19 -1.25
CA GLU A 118 2.55 -1.72 -2.47
C GLU A 118 2.02 -3.14 -2.65
N GLY A 119 1.13 -3.31 -3.64
CA GLY A 119 0.83 -4.64 -4.16
C GLY A 119 2.16 -5.23 -4.59
N LYS A 120 2.22 -6.55 -4.79
CA LYS A 120 3.22 -7.07 -5.72
C LYS A 120 3.21 -6.10 -6.89
N GLU A 121 4.36 -5.51 -7.23
CA GLU A 121 4.48 -4.85 -8.52
C GLU A 121 3.77 -5.76 -9.53
N PRO A 122 3.13 -5.24 -10.58
CA PRO A 122 2.96 -6.04 -11.76
C PRO A 122 4.38 -6.53 -12.08
N THR A 123 4.73 -7.70 -11.56
CA THR A 123 5.61 -8.61 -12.21
C THR A 123 4.83 -8.76 -13.48
N GLU A 124 5.20 -7.97 -14.49
CA GLU A 124 5.13 -8.44 -15.84
C GLU A 124 5.82 -9.80 -15.74
N GLU A 125 5.01 -10.81 -15.46
CA GLU A 125 5.31 -12.19 -15.71
C GLU A 125 5.35 -12.26 -17.23
N LEU A 126 6.39 -11.61 -17.80
CA LEU A 126 7.05 -12.11 -18.97
C LEU A 126 7.31 -13.55 -18.57
N GLU A 127 6.48 -14.46 -19.07
CA GLU A 127 6.81 -15.87 -19.11
C GLU A 127 8.20 -15.94 -19.76
N THR A 128 9.25 -15.89 -18.95
CA THR A 128 10.61 -16.06 -19.43
C THR A 128 10.69 -17.54 -19.73
N LEU A 129 10.24 -17.92 -20.94
CA LEU A 129 10.77 -19.08 -21.67
C LEU A 129 12.26 -19.01 -21.38
N GLY A 130 12.80 -19.93 -20.58
CA GLY A 130 14.08 -19.82 -19.86
C GLY A 130 15.31 -19.53 -20.73
N LEU A 131 15.31 -18.36 -21.36
CA LEU A 131 16.22 -17.87 -22.36
C LEU A 131 17.08 -16.79 -21.68
N PRO A 132 18.40 -16.84 -21.85
CA PRO A 132 19.28 -15.82 -21.29
C PRO A 132 18.93 -14.44 -21.86
N LEU A 133 18.92 -13.42 -20.98
CA LEU A 133 18.57 -12.01 -21.28
C LEU A 133 19.23 -11.45 -22.55
N LEU A 134 20.43 -11.93 -22.89
CA LEU A 134 21.17 -11.56 -24.11
C LEU A 134 20.38 -11.84 -25.40
N ILE A 135 19.59 -12.92 -25.45
CA ILE A 135 18.81 -13.28 -26.64
C ILE A 135 17.64 -12.30 -26.83
N ILE A 136 17.00 -11.90 -25.73
CA ILE A 136 15.86 -10.95 -25.77
C ILE A 136 16.36 -9.57 -26.18
N ILE A 137 17.47 -9.09 -25.60
CA ILE A 137 18.11 -7.83 -25.98
C ILE A 137 18.51 -7.85 -27.47
N GLY A 138 19.07 -8.95 -27.95
CA GLY A 138 19.42 -9.13 -29.36
C GLY A 138 18.21 -9.08 -30.29
N ALA A 139 17.10 -9.74 -29.92
CA ALA A 139 15.87 -9.74 -30.72
C ALA A 139 15.23 -8.34 -30.80
N ILE A 140 15.19 -7.61 -29.69
CA ILE A 140 14.67 -6.24 -29.65
C ILE A 140 15.50 -5.32 -30.54
N ILE A 141 16.83 -5.41 -30.47
CA ILE A 141 17.75 -4.64 -31.34
C ILE A 141 17.51 -4.99 -32.81
N ALA A 142 17.37 -6.26 -33.16
CA ALA A 142 17.11 -6.70 -34.53
C ALA A 142 15.79 -6.15 -35.08
N VAL A 143 14.72 -6.15 -34.28
CA VAL A 143 13.42 -5.59 -34.68
C VAL A 143 13.52 -4.08 -34.90
N ILE A 144 14.21 -3.34 -34.02
CA ILE A 144 14.44 -1.91 -34.18
C ILE A 144 15.24 -1.63 -35.47
N ILE A 145 16.28 -2.42 -35.76
CA ILE A 145 17.07 -2.30 -37.00
C ILE A 145 16.19 -2.55 -38.22
N ILE A 146 15.33 -3.58 -38.21
CA ILE A 146 14.41 -3.87 -39.31
C ILE A 146 13.43 -2.70 -39.52
N ILE A 147 12.86 -2.14 -38.46
CA ILE A 147 11.96 -0.99 -38.53
C ILE A 147 12.68 0.23 -39.11
N ILE A 148 13.91 0.51 -38.66
CA ILE A 148 14.74 1.60 -39.20
C ILE A 148 15.01 1.39 -40.69
N ILE A 149 15.38 0.18 -41.10
CA ILE A 149 15.61 -0.16 -42.51
C ILE A 149 14.34 0.10 -43.35
N ILE A 150 13.17 -0.33 -42.87
CA ILE A 150 11.87 -0.09 -43.54
C ILE A 150 11.60 1.41 -43.68
N ILE A 151 11.86 2.21 -42.64
CA ILE A 151 11.70 3.67 -42.67
C ILE A 151 12.64 4.31 -43.71
N LEU A 152 13.90 3.87 -43.75
CA LEU A 152 14.89 4.39 -44.69
C LEU A 152 14.54 4.06 -46.15
N TYR A 153 13.99 2.87 -46.41
CA TYR A 153 13.44 2.51 -47.73
C TYR A 153 12.26 3.40 -48.12
N LYS A 154 11.28 3.56 -47.23
CA LYS A 154 10.08 4.38 -47.50
C LYS A 154 10.44 5.84 -47.78
N LYS A 155 11.48 6.35 -47.13
CA LYS A 155 11.95 7.73 -47.29
C LYS A 155 12.95 7.90 -48.44
N GLY A 156 13.23 6.84 -49.21
CA GLY A 156 14.06 6.87 -50.42
C GLY A 156 15.56 7.03 -50.14
N TYR A 157 15.99 6.87 -48.88
CA TYR A 157 17.41 6.98 -48.50
C TYR A 157 18.23 5.77 -48.96
N ILE A 158 17.60 4.60 -49.09
CA ILE A 158 18.21 3.39 -49.62
C ILE A 158 17.51 3.09 -50.95
N ASN A 159 18.25 3.22 -52.04
CA ASN A 159 17.77 2.96 -53.39
C ASN A 159 18.50 1.72 -53.92
N ILE A 160 17.88 0.55 -53.85
CA ILE A 160 18.44 -0.68 -54.42
C ILE A 160 18.06 -0.69 -55.90
N ARG A 161 19.07 -0.62 -56.78
CA ARG A 161 18.92 -0.95 -58.19
C ARG A 161 18.89 -2.45 -58.40
#